data_AF-A0A8S9DPI2-F1
#
_entry.id   AF-A0A8S9DPI2-F1
#
_cell.length_a   1.000
_cell.length_b   1.000
_cell.length_c   1.000
_cell.angle_alpha   90.00
_cell.angle_beta   90.00
_cell.angle_gamma   90.00
#
_symmetry.space_group_name_H-M   'P 1'
#
loop_
_entity.id
_entity.type
_entity.pdbx_description
1 polymer ?
#
loop_
_entity_poly.entity_id
_entity_poly.type
_entity_poly.pdbx_seq_one_letter_code
_entity_poly.pdbx_strand_id
1 'polypeptide(L)'
;MEPCDYQRNIQSITNLETGQQEFQDRQHPLARKDGMVMLSRHLMSVSLGRWLRSFEIVIYKDGNPQNLTIENLALTTIGKLSHSPQHNAVILVCPYCGLPFKVTPSHKNRRIYHSDACRRMADRKFVIDPEELRQLVWEIPTTQIASLYGVSDKAVEKRCRALGISKPPRGYWARHEHDLALQEEGE
;
A
#
# COMPACT_ATOMS: atom_id res chain seq x y z
N MET A 1 -12.09 -5.82 -39.79
CA MET A 1 -12.88 -7.04 -39.55
C MET A 1 -13.68 -6.80 -38.29
N GLU A 2 -15.00 -6.76 -38.39
CA GLU A 2 -15.87 -6.68 -37.22
C GLU A 2 -16.05 -8.09 -36.63
N PRO A 3 -16.37 -8.25 -35.34
CA PRO A 3 -16.51 -9.58 -34.73
C PRO A 3 -17.52 -10.49 -35.42
N CYS A 4 -18.62 -9.93 -35.93
CA CYS A 4 -19.65 -10.66 -36.66
C CYS A 4 -19.18 -11.24 -38.00
N ASP A 5 -18.14 -10.66 -38.60
CA ASP A 5 -17.59 -11.11 -39.88
C ASP A 5 -16.59 -12.26 -39.71
N TYR A 6 -16.30 -12.65 -38.47
CA TYR A 6 -15.36 -13.71 -38.18
C TYR A 6 -15.99 -15.09 -38.47
N GLN A 7 -15.79 -15.58 -39.69
CA GLN A 7 -16.36 -16.85 -40.18
C GLN A 7 -15.38 -18.04 -40.11
N ARG A 8 -14.20 -17.88 -39.48
CA ARG A 8 -13.22 -18.96 -39.39
C ARG A 8 -13.72 -20.07 -38.47
N ASN A 9 -13.47 -21.31 -38.84
CA ASN A 9 -13.78 -22.46 -37.98
C ASN A 9 -12.88 -22.43 -36.74
N ILE A 10 -13.49 -22.37 -35.55
CA ILE A 10 -12.78 -22.32 -34.28
C ILE A 10 -12.66 -23.73 -33.72
N GLN A 11 -11.44 -24.25 -33.69
CA GLN A 11 -11.10 -25.46 -32.93
C GLN A 11 -10.45 -25.05 -31.62
N SER A 12 -11.19 -25.18 -30.52
CA SER A 12 -10.70 -24.82 -29.19
C SER A 12 -9.94 -25.97 -28.53
N ILE A 13 -8.83 -25.63 -27.88
CA ILE A 13 -8.06 -26.49 -26.98
C ILE A 13 -8.17 -25.98 -25.55
N THR A 14 -8.13 -26.87 -24.58
CA THR A 14 -8.08 -26.48 -23.16
C THR A 14 -6.62 -26.26 -22.75
N ASN A 15 -6.32 -25.09 -22.21
CA ASN A 15 -5.03 -24.79 -21.60
C ASN A 15 -4.90 -25.57 -20.29
N LEU A 16 -3.88 -26.43 -20.18
CA LEU A 16 -3.71 -27.34 -19.04
C LEU A 16 -3.40 -26.63 -17.71
N GLU A 17 -2.78 -25.44 -17.76
CA GLU A 17 -2.42 -24.70 -16.55
C GLU A 17 -3.61 -23.90 -15.99
N THR A 18 -4.41 -23.31 -16.87
CA THR A 18 -5.49 -22.38 -16.49
C THR A 18 -6.89 -22.98 -16.60
N GLY A 19 -7.05 -24.11 -17.30
CA GLY A 19 -8.33 -24.72 -17.66
C GLY A 19 -9.12 -23.94 -18.72
N GLN A 20 -8.58 -22.81 -19.21
CA GLN A 20 -9.29 -21.94 -20.15
C GLN A 20 -9.29 -22.52 -21.57
N GLN A 21 -10.39 -22.33 -22.29
CA GLN A 21 -10.43 -22.67 -23.71
C GLN A 21 -9.78 -21.58 -24.56
N GLU A 22 -8.84 -21.98 -25.40
CA GLU A 22 -8.10 -21.11 -26.32
C GLU A 22 -8.12 -21.71 -27.72
N PHE A 23 -7.92 -20.90 -28.76
CA PHE A 23 -7.72 -21.37 -30.13
C PHE A 23 -6.56 -20.59 -30.77
N GLN A 24 -5.96 -21.17 -31.81
CA GLN A 24 -4.82 -20.56 -32.49
C GLN A 24 -5.28 -19.78 -33.72
N ASP A 25 -5.03 -18.48 -33.73
CA ASP A 25 -5.14 -17.62 -34.92
C ASP A 25 -4.24 -16.38 -34.75
N ARG A 26 -3.11 -16.37 -35.46
CA ARG A 26 -2.14 -15.27 -35.44
C ARG A 26 -2.66 -13.96 -36.03
N GLN A 27 -3.69 -14.01 -36.88
CA GLN A 27 -4.27 -12.82 -37.51
C GLN A 27 -5.50 -12.29 -36.75
N HIS A 28 -5.93 -12.99 -35.69
CA HIS A 28 -7.09 -12.58 -34.93
C HIS A 28 -6.82 -11.27 -34.16
N PRO A 29 -7.75 -10.30 -34.12
CA PRO A 29 -7.54 -9.00 -33.46
C PRO A 29 -7.22 -9.09 -31.96
N LEU A 30 -7.66 -10.16 -31.30
CA LEU A 30 -7.38 -10.46 -29.89
C LEU A 30 -6.23 -11.46 -29.67
N ALA A 31 -5.47 -11.80 -30.71
CA ALA A 31 -4.37 -12.75 -30.59
C ALA A 31 -3.27 -12.20 -29.68
N ARG A 32 -2.76 -13.07 -28.80
CA ARG A 32 -1.53 -12.85 -28.04
C ARG A 32 -0.30 -12.99 -28.97
N LYS A 33 0.89 -12.73 -28.43
CA LYS A 33 2.16 -12.83 -29.19
C LYS A 33 2.46 -14.23 -29.73
N ASP A 34 1.98 -15.27 -29.05
CA ASP A 34 2.06 -16.69 -29.46
C ASP A 34 1.04 -17.05 -30.55
N GLY A 35 0.11 -16.15 -30.88
CA GLY A 35 -0.99 -16.37 -31.81
C GLY A 35 -2.21 -17.06 -31.19
N MET A 36 -2.23 -17.22 -29.87
CA MET A 36 -3.37 -17.82 -29.16
C MET A 36 -4.42 -16.76 -28.81
N VAL A 37 -5.67 -17.18 -28.84
CA VAL A 37 -6.83 -16.34 -28.53
C VAL A 37 -7.66 -17.06 -27.47
N MET A 38 -7.98 -16.37 -26.37
CA MET A 38 -8.94 -16.89 -25.39
C MET A 38 -10.35 -16.91 -25.98
N LEU A 39 -11.00 -18.07 -25.97
CA LEU A 39 -12.32 -18.23 -26.57
C LEU A 39 -13.38 -17.39 -25.85
N SER A 40 -13.30 -17.27 -24.53
CA SER A 40 -14.21 -16.42 -23.74
C SER A 40 -14.17 -14.95 -24.16
N ARG A 41 -12.98 -14.43 -24.51
CA ARG A 41 -12.83 -13.05 -25.02
C ARG A 41 -13.41 -12.88 -26.42
N HIS A 42 -13.22 -13.89 -27.28
CA HIS A 42 -13.79 -13.90 -28.62
C HIS A 42 -15.33 -13.89 -28.54
N LEU A 43 -15.93 -14.84 -27.81
CA LEU A 43 -17.38 -14.95 -27.65
C LEU A 43 -18.00 -13.69 -27.05
N MET A 44 -17.37 -13.11 -26.03
CA MET A 44 -17.82 -11.84 -25.45
C MET A 44 -17.72 -10.68 -26.47
N SER A 45 -16.68 -10.65 -27.31
CA SER A 45 -16.57 -9.62 -28.36
C SER A 45 -17.66 -9.74 -29.42
N VAL A 46 -17.96 -10.98 -29.84
CA VAL A 46 -19.04 -11.28 -30.79
C VAL A 46 -20.39 -10.86 -30.21
N SER A 47 -20.68 -11.21 -28.96
CA SER A 47 -21.90 -10.81 -28.25
C SER A 47 -22.06 -9.29 -28.14
N LEU A 48 -20.96 -8.56 -27.92
CA LEU A 48 -20.96 -7.09 -27.84
C LEU A 48 -20.92 -6.38 -29.20
N GLY A 49 -20.70 -7.09 -30.30
CA GLY A 49 -20.50 -6.51 -31.63
C GLY A 49 -19.22 -5.68 -31.78
N ARG A 50 -18.28 -5.77 -30.84
CA ARG A 50 -16.98 -5.08 -30.91
C ARG A 50 -15.86 -5.89 -30.28
N TRP A 51 -14.64 -5.72 -30.77
CA TRP A 51 -13.46 -6.34 -30.14
C TRP A 51 -13.20 -5.76 -28.74
N LEU A 52 -12.97 -6.65 -27.77
CA LEU A 52 -12.58 -6.25 -26.42
C LEU A 52 -11.22 -5.56 -26.40
N ARG A 53 -11.11 -4.51 -25.57
CA ARG A 53 -9.86 -3.81 -25.33
C ARG A 53 -8.93 -4.62 -24.42
N SER A 54 -7.65 -4.25 -24.40
CA SER A 54 -6.62 -4.94 -23.61
C SER A 54 -6.87 -4.91 -22.09
N PHE A 55 -7.54 -3.87 -21.58
CA PHE A 55 -7.84 -3.71 -20.14
C PHE A 55 -9.17 -4.34 -19.70
N GLU A 56 -10.02 -4.74 -20.66
CA GLU A 56 -11.29 -5.40 -20.36
C GLU A 56 -11.03 -6.88 -20.12
N ILE A 57 -11.62 -7.44 -19.05
CA ILE A 57 -11.42 -8.82 -18.61
C ILE A 57 -12.76 -9.53 -18.63
N VAL A 58 -12.77 -10.76 -19.13
CA VAL A 58 -13.93 -11.65 -19.05
C VAL A 58 -13.76 -12.54 -17.83
N ILE A 59 -14.77 -12.59 -16.96
CA ILE A 59 -14.84 -13.49 -15.81
C ILE A 59 -15.98 -14.50 -15.99
N TYR A 60 -15.82 -15.64 -15.35
CA TYR A 60 -16.80 -16.73 -15.31
C TYR A 60 -17.58 -16.60 -14.00
N LYS A 61 -18.89 -16.38 -14.07
CA LYS A 61 -19.73 -16.15 -12.88
C LYS A 61 -19.77 -17.39 -11.97
N ASP A 62 -19.76 -18.58 -12.56
CA ASP A 62 -19.70 -19.86 -11.85
C ASP A 62 -18.28 -20.31 -11.46
N GLY A 63 -17.25 -19.57 -11.88
CA GLY A 63 -15.85 -19.94 -11.68
C GLY A 63 -15.36 -21.11 -12.52
N ASN A 64 -16.15 -21.64 -13.46
CA ASN A 64 -15.79 -22.76 -14.33
C ASN A 64 -15.36 -22.24 -15.73
N PRO A 65 -14.07 -22.33 -16.08
CA PRO A 65 -13.57 -21.85 -17.36
C PRO A 65 -14.12 -22.58 -18.61
N GLN A 66 -14.75 -23.74 -18.41
CA GLN A 66 -15.35 -24.54 -19.47
C GLN A 66 -16.79 -24.14 -19.81
N ASN A 67 -17.48 -23.42 -18.90
CA ASN A 67 -18.83 -22.93 -19.15
C ASN A 67 -18.77 -21.59 -19.90
N LEU A 68 -18.77 -21.66 -21.23
CA LEU A 68 -18.67 -20.50 -22.12
C LEU A 68 -20.03 -19.90 -22.54
N THR A 69 -21.12 -20.28 -21.88
CA THR A 69 -22.42 -19.65 -22.13
C THR A 69 -22.31 -18.14 -21.89
N ILE A 70 -22.86 -17.32 -22.79
CA ILE A 70 -22.78 -15.86 -22.69
C ILE A 70 -23.36 -15.36 -21.36
N GLU A 71 -24.38 -16.03 -20.84
CA GLU A 71 -24.99 -15.75 -19.54
C GLU A 71 -24.03 -15.97 -18.36
N ASN A 72 -23.10 -16.92 -18.47
CA ASN A 72 -22.07 -17.19 -17.46
C ASN A 72 -20.86 -16.25 -17.58
N LEU A 73 -20.66 -15.62 -18.73
CA LEU A 73 -19.57 -14.66 -18.91
C LEU A 73 -19.98 -13.26 -18.44
N ALA A 74 -19.06 -12.53 -17.83
CA ALA A 74 -19.24 -11.13 -17.49
C ALA A 74 -18.01 -10.30 -17.83
N LEU A 75 -18.23 -9.08 -18.31
CA LEU A 75 -17.17 -8.13 -18.62
C LEU A 75 -16.87 -7.24 -17.41
N THR A 76 -15.60 -7.11 -17.06
CA THR A 76 -15.13 -6.27 -15.96
C THR A 76 -13.76 -5.66 -16.30
N THR A 77 -13.18 -4.95 -15.33
CA THR A 77 -11.81 -4.41 -15.42
C THR A 77 -11.02 -4.82 -14.19
N ILE A 78 -9.69 -4.74 -14.26
CA ILE A 78 -8.81 -5.01 -13.10
C ILE A 78 -9.21 -4.15 -11.90
N GLY A 79 -9.51 -2.86 -12.10
CA GLY A 79 -9.92 -1.97 -11.02
C GLY A 79 -11.24 -2.38 -10.36
N LYS A 80 -12.25 -2.74 -11.17
CA LYS A 80 -13.53 -3.22 -10.64
C LYS A 80 -13.38 -4.56 -9.91
N LEU A 81 -12.51 -5.44 -10.40
CA LEU A 81 -12.17 -6.70 -9.72
C LEU A 81 -11.46 -6.44 -8.39
N SER A 82 -10.45 -5.57 -8.33
CA SER A 82 -9.73 -5.29 -7.08
C SER A 82 -10.59 -4.69 -5.98
N HIS A 83 -11.70 -4.04 -6.34
CA HIS A 83 -12.68 -3.49 -5.40
C HIS A 83 -13.89 -4.41 -5.19
N SER A 84 -13.93 -5.59 -5.83
CA SER A 84 -15.05 -6.53 -5.66
C SER A 84 -15.07 -7.09 -4.24
N PRO A 85 -16.23 -7.09 -3.56
CA PRO A 85 -16.38 -7.65 -2.21
C PRO A 85 -16.12 -9.17 -2.14
N GLN A 86 -16.04 -9.83 -3.29
CA GLN A 86 -15.72 -11.26 -3.41
C GLN A 86 -14.24 -11.57 -3.14
N HIS A 87 -13.35 -10.58 -3.16
CA HIS A 87 -11.98 -10.81 -2.72
C HIS A 87 -11.97 -11.02 -1.20
N ASN A 88 -11.59 -12.23 -0.77
CA ASN A 88 -11.40 -12.63 0.63
C ASN A 88 -10.51 -11.63 1.38
N ALA A 89 -11.10 -10.59 1.96
CA ALA A 89 -10.37 -9.60 2.73
C ALA A 89 -10.00 -10.21 4.09
N VAL A 90 -8.73 -10.06 4.47
CA VAL A 90 -8.24 -10.43 5.80
C VAL A 90 -8.33 -9.19 6.68
N ILE A 91 -8.84 -9.37 7.91
CA ILE A 91 -8.86 -8.32 8.91
C ILE A 91 -7.59 -8.42 9.75
N LEU A 92 -6.86 -7.31 9.85
CA LEU A 92 -5.71 -7.14 10.72
C LEU A 92 -6.01 -6.09 11.79
N VAL A 93 -5.27 -6.12 12.90
CA VAL A 93 -5.35 -5.13 13.97
C VAL A 93 -4.07 -4.33 14.00
N CYS A 94 -4.17 -2.99 13.99
CA CYS A 94 -2.99 -2.14 14.02
C CYS A 94 -2.34 -2.20 15.42
N PRO A 95 -1.06 -2.56 15.56
CA PRO A 95 -0.43 -2.70 16.88
C PRO A 95 -0.21 -1.36 17.59
N TYR A 96 -0.23 -0.24 16.86
CA TYR A 96 -0.03 1.09 17.44
C TYR A 96 -1.31 1.66 18.08
N CYS A 97 -2.45 1.57 17.40
CA CYS A 97 -3.70 2.21 17.85
C CYS A 97 -4.85 1.23 18.12
N GLY A 98 -4.68 -0.07 17.85
CA GLY A 98 -5.71 -1.09 18.03
C GLY A 98 -6.82 -1.10 16.99
N LEU A 99 -6.83 -0.20 16.00
CA LEU A 99 -7.89 -0.16 14.99
C LEU A 99 -7.83 -1.36 14.04
N PRO A 100 -8.95 -2.07 13.83
CA PRO A 100 -9.04 -3.13 12.82
C PRO A 100 -9.08 -2.53 11.42
N PHE A 101 -8.44 -3.20 10.45
CA PHE A 101 -8.40 -2.76 9.06
C PHE A 101 -8.36 -3.95 8.09
N LYS A 102 -8.93 -3.74 6.90
CA LYS A 102 -9.03 -4.78 5.86
C LYS A 102 -7.83 -4.73 4.92
N VAL A 103 -7.30 -5.90 4.58
CA VAL A 103 -6.24 -6.08 3.58
C VAL A 103 -6.58 -7.23 2.65
N THR A 104 -6.04 -7.20 1.44
CA THR A 104 -6.06 -8.37 0.55
C THR A 104 -5.17 -9.48 1.13
N PRO A 105 -5.40 -10.77 0.80
CA PRO A 105 -4.55 -11.87 1.30
C PRO A 105 -3.07 -11.68 0.98
N SER A 106 -2.76 -11.10 -0.18
CA SER A 106 -1.39 -10.74 -0.60
C SER A 106 -0.69 -9.73 0.33
N HIS A 107 -1.46 -8.93 1.06
CA HIS A 107 -0.96 -7.91 1.98
C HIS A 107 -0.96 -8.36 3.44
N LYS A 108 -1.47 -9.56 3.76
CA LYS A 108 -1.54 -10.10 5.13
C LYS A 108 -0.21 -10.02 5.87
N ASN A 109 0.89 -10.37 5.20
CA ASN A 109 2.23 -10.40 5.80
C ASN A 109 3.05 -9.12 5.57
N ARG A 110 2.60 -8.21 4.68
CA ARG A 110 3.35 -6.99 4.31
C ARG A 110 2.85 -5.76 5.06
N ARG A 111 1.57 -5.73 5.46
CA ARG A 111 0.94 -4.55 6.04
C ARG A 111 0.69 -4.76 7.53
N ILE A 112 1.42 -4.01 8.35
CA ILE A 112 1.34 -4.09 9.82
C ILE A 112 0.42 -3.00 10.38
N TYR A 113 0.52 -1.78 9.86
CA TYR A 113 -0.22 -0.62 10.35
C TYR A 113 -1.39 -0.27 9.43
N HIS A 114 -2.49 0.23 10.01
CA HIS A 114 -3.66 0.64 9.22
C HIS A 114 -3.36 1.86 8.34
N SER A 115 -2.49 2.76 8.82
CA SER A 115 -2.10 4.00 8.16
C SER A 115 -0.61 4.27 8.27
N ASP A 116 -0.13 5.09 7.34
CA ASP A 116 1.24 5.59 7.30
C ASP A 116 1.58 6.45 8.53
N ALA A 117 0.57 7.12 9.11
CA ALA A 117 0.70 7.82 10.37
C ALA A 117 1.07 6.86 11.52
N CYS A 118 0.33 5.76 11.68
CA CYS A 118 0.60 4.78 12.74
C CYS A 118 1.98 4.13 12.61
N ARG A 119 2.41 3.83 11.38
CA ARG A 119 3.78 3.35 11.13
C ARG A 119 4.81 4.35 11.63
N ARG A 120 4.71 5.62 11.19
CA ARG A 120 5.65 6.67 11.61
C ARG A 120 5.65 6.90 13.11
N MET A 121 4.51 6.75 13.78
CA MET A 121 4.42 6.89 15.23
C MET A 121 5.10 5.72 15.96
N ALA A 122 4.89 4.49 15.50
CA ALA A 122 5.52 3.30 16.06
C ALA A 122 7.05 3.28 15.85
N ASP A 123 7.54 3.81 14.72
CA ASP A 123 8.97 3.90 14.41
C ASP A 123 9.70 5.05 15.15
N ARG A 124 9.00 5.83 16.00
CA ARG A 124 9.63 6.95 16.71
C ARG A 124 10.62 6.45 17.76
N LYS A 125 11.88 6.88 17.60
CA LYS A 125 12.96 6.59 18.56
C LYS A 125 12.89 7.43 19.84
N PHE A 126 12.44 8.68 19.73
CA PHE A 126 12.36 9.61 20.87
C PHE A 126 10.94 9.63 21.46
N VAL A 127 10.70 8.75 22.42
CA VAL A 127 9.48 8.69 23.22
C VAL A 127 9.87 9.04 24.66
N ILE A 128 9.43 10.22 25.08
CA ILE A 128 9.64 10.76 26.42
C ILE A 128 8.32 11.34 26.91
N ASP A 129 8.09 11.24 28.22
CA ASP A 129 6.94 11.87 28.87
C ASP A 129 7.01 13.41 28.68
N PRO A 130 5.89 14.08 28.39
CA PRO A 130 5.89 15.53 28.21
C PRO A 130 6.39 16.31 29.42
N GLU A 131 6.13 15.84 30.64
CA GLU A 131 6.54 16.52 31.86
C GLU A 131 8.02 16.31 32.17
N GLU A 132 8.52 15.08 31.97
CA GLU A 132 9.96 14.78 32.03
C GLU A 132 10.74 15.64 31.03
N LEU A 133 10.27 15.74 29.78
CA LEU A 133 10.91 16.59 28.79
C LEU A 133 10.88 18.07 29.19
N ARG A 134 9.80 18.54 29.83
CA ARG A 134 9.68 19.91 30.31
C ARG A 134 10.74 20.20 31.37
N GLN A 135 10.97 19.29 32.30
CA GLN A 135 12.00 19.46 33.33
C GLN A 135 13.40 19.43 32.71
N LEU A 136 13.71 18.41 31.92
CA LEU A 136 15.05 18.22 31.34
C LEU A 136 15.53 19.41 30.51
N VAL A 137 14.65 20.06 29.72
CA VAL A 137 15.07 21.21 28.89
C VAL A 137 15.48 22.43 29.69
N TRP A 138 15.10 22.52 30.97
CA TRP A 138 15.50 23.57 31.92
C TRP A 138 16.63 23.14 32.86
N GLU A 139 16.97 21.86 32.92
CA GLU A 139 18.07 21.32 33.73
C GLU A 139 19.36 21.13 32.93
N ILE A 140 19.27 20.71 31.67
CA ILE A 140 20.44 20.46 30.82
C ILE A 140 20.25 20.96 29.37
N PRO A 141 21.34 21.29 28.65
CA PRO A 141 21.29 21.65 27.24
C PRO A 141 20.66 20.56 26.37
N THR A 142 19.93 20.96 25.33
CA THR A 142 19.24 20.01 24.43
C THR A 142 20.21 19.09 23.66
N THR A 143 21.47 19.49 23.51
CA THR A 143 22.56 18.65 22.99
C THR A 143 22.90 17.48 23.93
N GLN A 144 22.87 17.70 25.25
CA GLN A 144 23.09 16.65 26.24
C GLN A 144 21.88 15.72 26.29
N ILE A 145 20.65 16.26 26.28
CA ILE A 145 19.42 15.45 26.17
C ILE A 145 19.47 14.58 24.91
N ALA A 146 19.86 15.15 23.78
CA ALA A 146 19.98 14.41 22.53
C ALA A 146 20.96 13.22 22.64
N SER A 147 22.11 13.44 23.30
CA SER A 147 23.10 12.38 23.58
C SER A 147 22.51 11.27 24.46
N LEU A 148 21.82 11.62 25.55
CA LEU A 148 21.23 10.67 26.49
C LEU A 148 20.22 9.72 25.83
N TYR A 149 19.39 10.23 24.92
CA TYR A 149 18.38 9.43 24.22
C TYR A 149 18.84 8.91 22.86
N GLY A 150 20.12 9.09 22.49
CA GLY A 150 20.67 8.61 21.21
C GLY A 150 19.99 9.23 19.98
N VAL A 151 19.57 10.49 20.09
CA VAL A 151 18.87 11.23 19.03
C VAL A 151 19.62 12.51 18.66
N SER A 152 19.14 13.23 17.64
CA SER A 152 19.71 14.54 17.31
C SER A 152 19.06 15.65 18.13
N ASP A 153 19.80 16.73 18.36
CA ASP A 153 19.28 17.96 19.00
C ASP A 153 17.99 18.47 18.31
N LYS A 154 17.94 18.36 16.97
CA LYS A 154 16.73 18.66 16.19
C LYS A 154 15.55 17.75 16.48
N ALA A 155 15.77 16.50 16.89
CA ALA A 155 14.70 15.61 17.31
C ALA A 155 14.09 16.08 18.64
N VAL A 156 14.92 16.51 19.60
CA VAL A 156 14.49 17.10 20.88
C VAL A 156 13.70 18.38 20.63
N GLU A 157 14.20 19.27 19.77
CA GLU A 157 13.50 20.51 19.39
C GLU A 157 12.15 20.25 18.72
N LYS A 158 12.09 19.31 17.77
CA LYS A 158 10.83 18.93 17.11
C LYS A 158 9.84 18.36 18.11
N ARG A 159 10.30 17.60 19.10
CA ARG A 159 9.46 17.03 20.15
C ARG A 159 8.91 18.10 21.07
N CYS A 160 9.75 19.04 21.53
CA CYS A 160 9.31 20.19 22.33
C CYS A 160 8.22 20.97 21.59
N ARG A 161 8.44 21.29 20.30
CA ARG A 161 7.45 21.98 19.46
C ARG A 161 6.16 21.20 19.29
N ALA A 162 6.25 19.88 19.08
CA ALA A 162 5.08 19.02 18.92
C ALA A 162 4.23 18.91 20.20
N LEU A 163 4.86 19.06 21.37
CA LEU A 163 4.22 19.01 22.69
C LEU A 163 3.89 20.40 23.27
N GLY A 164 4.23 21.48 22.56
CA GLY A 164 4.03 22.85 23.06
C GLY A 164 4.91 23.23 24.26
N ILE A 165 6.06 22.56 24.43
CA ILE A 165 6.99 22.82 25.54
C ILE A 165 7.94 23.95 25.15
N SER A 166 7.97 25.02 25.97
CA SER A 166 8.91 26.13 25.82
C SER A 166 10.30 25.74 26.29
N LYS A 167 11.30 26.08 25.49
CA LYS A 167 12.72 25.88 25.80
C LYS A 167 13.35 27.17 26.33
N PRO A 168 14.49 27.09 27.05
CA PRO A 168 15.27 28.27 27.40
C PRO A 168 15.66 29.08 26.14
N PRO A 169 15.74 30.41 26.24
CA PRO A 169 16.10 31.25 25.10
C PRO A 169 17.53 30.95 24.62
N ARG A 170 17.82 31.35 23.37
CA ARG A 170 19.17 31.21 22.81
C ARG A 170 20.18 31.93 23.71
N GLY A 171 21.30 31.26 23.98
CA GLY A 171 22.34 31.78 24.86
C GLY A 171 22.08 31.62 26.36
N TYR A 172 20.92 31.09 26.78
CA TYR A 172 20.65 30.80 28.19
C TYR A 172 21.73 29.91 28.81
N TRP A 173 21.97 28.74 28.20
CA TRP A 173 22.96 27.77 28.68
C TRP A 173 24.40 28.26 28.58
N ALA A 174 24.74 29.00 27.52
CA ALA A 174 26.09 29.58 27.37
C ALA A 174 26.43 30.58 28.48
N ARG A 175 25.45 31.39 28.91
CA ARG A 175 25.63 32.28 30.07
C ARG A 175 25.73 31.49 31.37
N HIS A 176 24.87 30.50 31.54
CA HIS A 176 24.86 29.67 32.75
C HIS A 176 26.18 28.89 32.94
N GLU A 177 26.74 28.33 31.87
CA GLU A 177 28.05 27.66 31.89
C GLU A 177 29.18 28.64 32.25
N HIS A 178 29.14 29.86 31.70
CA HIS A 178 30.10 30.91 32.03
C HIS A 178 30.01 31.34 33.50
N ASP A 179 28.79 31.53 34.02
CA ASP A 179 28.57 31.95 35.40
C ASP A 179 28.99 30.85 36.40
N LEU A 180 28.77 29.57 36.07
CA LEU A 180 29.26 28.43 36.85
C LEU A 180 30.81 28.36 36.86
N ALA A 181 31.45 28.51 35.69
CA ALA A 181 32.90 28.47 35.60
C ALA A 181 33.58 29.58 36.43
N LEU A 182 32.99 30.78 36.47
CA LEU A 182 33.48 31.87 37.31
C LEU A 182 33.34 31.62 38.82
N GLN A 183 32.39 30.78 39.23
CA GLN A 183 32.23 30.40 40.63
C GLN A 183 33.27 29.35 41.06
N GLU A 184 33.60 28.40 40.17
CA GLU A 184 34.59 27.36 40.43
C GLU A 184 36.04 27.87 40.40
N GLU A 185 36.34 28.96 39.69
CA GLU A 185 37.67 29.59 39.67
C GLU A 185 37.93 30.55 40.85
N GLY A 186 36.89 30.84 41.65
CA GLY A 186 36.94 31.77 42.78
C GLY A 186 37.03 31.11 44.17
N GLU A 187 37.08 29.79 44.24
CA GLU A 187 37.14 28.95 45.46
C GLU A 187 38.50 28.25 45.60
#